data_AF-T1AZK6-F1
#
_entry.id   AF-T1AZK6-F1
#
_cell.length_a   1.000
_cell.length_b   1.000
_cell.length_c   1.000
_cell.angle_alpha   90.00
_cell.angle_beta   90.00
_cell.angle_gamma   90.00
#
_symmetry.space_group_name_H-M   'P 1'
#
loop_
_entity.id
_entity.type
_entity.pdbx_description
1 polymer ?
#
loop_
_entity_poly.entity_id
_entity_poly.type
_entity_poly.pdbx_seq_one_letter_code
_entity_poly.pdbx_strand_id
1 'polypeptide(L)'
;AAPSALIGASNFFELAVATAISLFGIASGAALATVVGVLVEVPVMLSIVWIVNRTRPWYERGGCGAGCPAADARAVAPGRSKEHA
;
A
#
# COMPACT_ATOMS: atom_id res chain seq x y z
N ALA A 1 -5.72 -11.17 -1.48
CA ALA A 1 -5.89 -10.50 -0.17
C ALA A 1 -4.85 -9.41 0.07
N ALA A 2 -3.55 -9.66 -0.15
CA ALA A 2 -2.51 -8.71 0.24
C ALA A 2 -2.62 -7.29 -0.39
N PRO A 3 -2.88 -7.09 -1.69
CA PRO A 3 -3.04 -5.73 -2.25
C PRO A 3 -4.32 -5.05 -1.77
N SER A 4 -5.44 -5.76 -1.75
CA SER A 4 -6.75 -5.25 -1.35
C SER A 4 -6.76 -4.75 0.10
N ALA A 5 -6.03 -5.44 0.99
CA ALA A 5 -5.82 -5.02 2.38
C ALA A 5 -4.99 -3.73 2.48
N LEU A 6 -4.00 -3.53 1.59
CA LEU A 6 -3.22 -2.29 1.54
C LEU A 6 -4.03 -1.09 1.05
N ILE A 7 -4.96 -1.29 0.10
CA ILE A 7 -5.89 -0.22 -0.31
C ILE A 7 -6.72 0.27 0.89
N GLY A 8 -7.28 -0.66 1.67
CA GLY A 8 -8.05 -0.31 2.88
C GLY A 8 -7.20 0.34 3.97
N ALA A 9 -5.96 -0.13 4.15
CA ALA A 9 -5.02 0.45 5.11
C ALA A 9 -4.57 1.87 4.72
N SER A 10 -4.39 2.15 3.42
CA SER A 10 -3.98 3.48 2.93
C SER A 10 -5.00 4.57 3.26
N ASN A 11 -6.29 4.25 3.17
CA ASN A 11 -7.37 5.18 3.46
C ASN A 11 -7.42 5.52 4.97
N PHE A 12 -7.18 4.52 5.83
CA PHE A 12 -7.13 4.74 7.28
C PHE A 12 -5.93 5.59 7.70
N PHE A 13 -4.81 5.43 7.00
CA PHE A 13 -3.59 6.18 7.23
C PHE A 13 -3.75 7.66 6.85
N GLU A 14 -4.38 7.94 5.71
CA GLU A 14 -4.66 9.29 5.23
C GLU A 14 -5.55 10.08 6.22
N LEU A 15 -6.56 9.42 6.80
CA LEU A 15 -7.41 10.01 7.86
C LEU A 15 -6.65 10.15 9.20
N ALA A 16 -5.78 9.21 9.55
CA ALA A 16 -4.95 9.28 10.76
C ALA A 16 -3.94 10.43 10.68
N VAL A 17 -3.33 10.68 9.52
CA VAL A 17 -2.47 11.85 9.32
C VAL A 17 -3.26 13.13 9.27
N ALA A 18 -4.43 13.16 8.63
CA ALA A 18 -5.30 14.33 8.66
C ALA A 18 -5.69 14.72 10.10
N THR A 19 -6.04 13.74 10.94
CA THR A 19 -6.37 13.99 12.36
C THR A 19 -5.14 14.37 13.19
N ALA A 20 -3.98 13.76 12.96
CA ALA A 20 -2.73 14.15 13.63
C ALA A 20 -2.29 15.57 13.25
N ILE A 21 -2.41 15.95 11.99
CA ILE A 21 -2.14 17.32 11.52
C ILE A 21 -3.14 18.30 12.14
N SER A 22 -4.42 17.92 12.20
CA SER A 22 -5.50 18.76 12.74
C SER A 22 -5.43 18.96 14.25
N LEU A 23 -4.98 17.95 15.01
CA LEU A 23 -4.91 18.00 16.48
C LEU A 23 -3.70 18.77 17.00
N PHE A 24 -2.58 18.74 16.29
CA PHE A 24 -1.31 19.28 16.80
C PHE A 24 -0.97 20.69 16.24
N GLY A 25 -1.38 21.05 15.02
CA GLY A 25 -1.24 22.41 14.49
C GLY A 25 0.20 22.89 14.20
N ILE A 26 0.33 24.06 13.56
CA ILE A 26 1.58 24.56 12.93
C ILE A 26 2.47 25.46 13.80
N ALA A 27 2.09 25.78 15.04
CA ALA A 27 2.68 26.88 15.83
C ALA A 27 3.55 26.47 17.05
N SER A 28 3.89 25.19 17.22
CA SER A 28 4.73 24.68 18.32
C SER A 28 5.49 23.44 17.84
N GLY A 29 6.21 22.69 18.69
CA GLY A 29 6.90 21.43 18.29
C GLY A 29 6.03 20.41 17.53
N ALA A 30 4.72 20.63 17.52
CA ALA A 30 3.74 20.09 16.60
C ALA A 30 4.04 20.27 15.09
N ALA A 31 4.69 21.36 14.66
CA ALA A 31 5.05 21.57 13.25
C ALA A 31 6.09 20.53 12.77
N LEU A 32 7.01 20.11 13.65
CA LEU A 32 7.90 19.00 13.34
C LEU A 32 7.15 17.67 13.33
N ALA A 33 6.13 17.49 14.17
CA ALA A 33 5.31 16.27 14.20
C ALA A 33 4.51 16.07 12.92
N THR A 34 3.96 17.14 12.34
CA THR A 34 3.23 17.07 11.07
C THR A 34 4.16 16.82 9.88
N VAL A 35 5.33 17.46 9.86
CA VAL A 35 6.34 17.26 8.81
C VAL A 35 6.92 15.85 8.87
N VAL A 36 7.31 15.36 10.06
CA VAL A 36 7.81 13.98 10.23
C VAL A 36 6.71 12.96 9.96
N GLY A 37 5.44 13.26 10.30
CA GLY A 37 4.29 12.42 9.98
C GLY A 37 4.16 12.16 8.48
N VAL A 38 4.15 13.21 7.66
CA VAL A 38 4.08 13.07 6.20
C VAL A 38 5.35 12.42 5.60
N LEU A 39 6.52 12.71 6.18
CA LEU A 39 7.78 12.09 5.76
C LEU A 39 7.85 10.59 6.05
N VAL A 40 7.18 10.10 7.10
CA VAL A 40 7.12 8.66 7.42
C VAL A 40 5.96 7.98 6.70
N GLU A 41 4.87 8.70 6.46
CA GLU A 41 3.66 8.22 5.80
C GLU A 41 3.97 7.55 4.45
N VAL A 42 4.40 8.37 3.51
CA VAL A 42 4.62 7.96 2.12
C VAL A 42 5.61 6.78 1.99
N PRO A 43 6.80 6.78 2.64
CA PRO A 43 7.72 5.66 2.52
C PRO A 43 7.25 4.39 3.24
N VAL A 44 6.51 4.48 4.34
CA VAL A 44 5.95 3.28 4.99
C VAL A 44 4.96 2.59 4.06
N MET A 45 4.04 3.35 3.46
CA MET A 45 3.04 2.83 2.54
C MET A 45 3.70 2.15 1.31
N LEU A 46 4.70 2.80 0.72
CA LEU A 46 5.45 2.26 -0.42
C LEU A 46 6.30 1.05 -0.05
N SER A 47 6.92 1.05 1.14
CA SER A 47 7.75 -0.08 1.62
C SER A 47 6.91 -1.33 1.84
N ILE A 48 5.72 -1.19 2.42
CA ILE A 48 4.80 -2.31 2.64
C ILE A 48 4.31 -2.87 1.30
N VAL A 49 3.94 -2.00 0.34
CA VAL A 49 3.56 -2.42 -1.03
C VAL A 49 4.71 -3.15 -1.70
N TRP A 50 5.94 -2.65 -1.56
CA TRP A 50 7.13 -3.28 -2.14
C TRP A 50 7.42 -4.66 -1.53
N ILE A 51 7.33 -4.80 -0.20
CA ILE A 51 7.50 -6.07 0.52
C ILE A 51 6.43 -7.07 0.09
N VAL A 52 5.16 -6.66 0.03
CA VAL A 52 4.04 -7.51 -0.42
C VAL A 52 4.24 -7.94 -1.87
N ASN A 53 4.68 -7.02 -2.74
CA ASN A 53 4.96 -7.34 -4.14
C ASN A 53 6.16 -8.31 -4.29
N ARG A 54 7.17 -8.20 -3.42
CA ARG A 54 8.36 -9.07 -3.40
C ARG A 54 8.13 -10.43 -2.74
N THR A 55 7.13 -10.55 -1.87
CA THR A 55 6.74 -11.81 -1.20
C THR A 55 5.68 -12.62 -1.96
N ARG A 56 5.16 -12.10 -3.08
CA ARG A 56 4.34 -12.86 -4.06
C ARG A 56 4.86 -14.27 -4.35
N PRO A 57 6.13 -14.46 -4.75
CA PRO A 57 6.63 -15.79 -5.08
C PRO A 57 6.79 -16.71 -3.85
N TRP A 58 6.77 -16.18 -2.62
CA TRP A 58 6.79 -16.99 -1.40
C TRP A 58 5.41 -17.61 -1.11
N TYR A 59 4.32 -16.88 -1.36
CA TYR A 59 2.96 -17.44 -1.25
C TYR A 59 2.64 -18.43 -2.38
N GLU A 60 3.14 -18.17 -3.60
CA GLU A 60 2.96 -19.07 -4.75
C GLU A 60 3.71 -20.41 -4.58
N ARG A 61 4.85 -20.42 -3.90
CA ARG A 61 5.61 -21.65 -3.61
C ARG A 61 5.01 -22.50 -2.48
N GLY A 62 4.33 -21.88 -1.52
CA GLY A 62 3.63 -22.59 -0.44
C GLY A 62 2.25 -23.16 -0.84
N GLY A 63 1.73 -22.77 -2.00
CA GLY A 63 0.41 -23.16 -2.52
C GLY A 63 0.37 -24.46 -3.31
N CYS A 64 1.45 -25.24 -3.37
CA CYS A 64 1.40 -26.59 -3.93
C CYS A 64 0.71 -27.55 -2.94
N GLY A 65 -0.62 -27.41 -2.87
CA GLY A 65 -1.55 -28.25 -2.16
C GLY A 65 -2.99 -27.93 -2.58
N ALA A 66 -3.46 -28.63 -3.61
CA ALA A 66 -4.86 -28.78 -4.05
C ALA A 66 -5.55 -27.61 -4.80
N GLY A 67 -5.44 -27.62 -6.14
CA GLY A 67 -6.64 -27.71 -7.00
C GLY A 67 -7.56 -26.49 -7.18
N CYS A 68 -7.16 -25.24 -6.91
CA CYS A 68 -8.02 -24.08 -7.19
C CYS A 68 -7.48 -23.26 -8.38
N PRO A 69 -8.30 -22.92 -9.40
CA PRO A 69 -7.83 -22.17 -10.57
C PRO A 69 -7.29 -20.82 -10.09
N ALA A 70 -6.10 -20.49 -10.59
CA ALA A 70 -5.33 -19.30 -10.28
C ALA A 70 -6.24 -18.09 -10.00
N ALA A 71 -6.26 -17.66 -8.73
CA ALA A 71 -6.78 -16.36 -8.36
C ALA A 71 -5.98 -15.33 -9.17
N ASP A 72 -6.63 -14.88 -10.21
CA ASP A 72 -6.13 -14.15 -11.36
C ASP A 72 -5.28 -12.94 -10.96
N ALA A 73 -3.96 -13.14 -10.89
CA ALA A 73 -3.00 -12.06 -10.77
C ALA A 73 -2.91 -11.19 -12.05
N ARG A 74 -3.59 -11.59 -13.15
CA ARG A 74 -3.68 -10.80 -14.39
C ARG A 74 -4.82 -9.76 -14.37
N ALA A 75 -5.80 -9.83 -13.47
CA ALA A 75 -6.85 -8.81 -13.32
C ALA A 75 -6.35 -7.46 -12.78
N VAL A 76 -5.15 -7.42 -12.18
CA VAL A 76 -4.54 -6.18 -11.64
C VAL A 76 -3.35 -5.70 -12.46
N ALA A 77 -3.19 -6.17 -13.70
CA ALA A 77 -2.31 -5.50 -14.65
C ALA A 77 -3.11 -4.40 -15.33
N PRO A 78 -2.77 -3.10 -15.18
CA PRO A 78 -3.35 -2.09 -16.04
C PRO A 78 -3.01 -2.48 -17.48
N GLY A 79 -4.05 -2.74 -18.27
CA GLY A 79 -3.92 -3.10 -19.66
C GLY A 79 -3.05 -2.07 -20.36
N ARG A 80 -1.82 -2.47 -20.69
CA ARG A 80 -0.97 -1.76 -21.64
C ARG A 80 -1.71 -1.86 -22.97
N SER A 81 -2.49 -0.82 -23.24
CA SER A 81 -3.22 -0.62 -24.48
C SER A 81 -2.27 -0.79 -25.65
N LYS A 82 -2.77 -1.46 -26.68
CA LYS A 82 -2.08 -1.73 -27.93
C LYS A 82 -1.77 -0.39 -28.61
N GLU A 83 -0.52 0.05 -28.51
CA GLU A 83 0.05 1.02 -29.43
C GLU A 83 0.49 0.29 -30.71
N HIS A 84 -0.12 0.69 -31.83
CA HIS A 84 0.31 0.51 -33.23
C HIS A 84 0.35 -0.90 -33.84
N ALA A 85 -0.69 -1.22 -34.62
CA ALA A 85 -0.61 -1.96 -35.89
C ALA A 85 -1.87 -1.69 -36.72
#